data_AF-A0A1Y2J4B1-F1
#
_entry.id   AF-A0A1Y2J4B1-F1
#
_cell.length_a   1.000
_cell.length_b   1.000
_cell.length_c   1.000
_cell.angle_alpha   90.00
_cell.angle_beta   90.00
_cell.angle_gamma   90.00
#
_symmetry.space_group_name_H-M   'P 1'
#
loop_
_entity.id
_entity.type
_entity.pdbx_description
1 polymer ?
#
loop_
_entity_poly.entity_id
_entity_poly.type
_entity_poly.pdbx_seq_one_letter_code
_entity_poly.pdbx_strand_id
1 'polypeptide(L)'
;MASTSAGSSAQPSASSATAAPTGPLLAQGDWTKSLIQLAKTAELKWVHAHLDRDHTLHTAHILSAHAALEQKNKAIQDLKEQKNKLESERQRLLNCLREVNEDRDKADIQEATLNKEVSELQHKIKSISEGDYAAAKNDVDRLRQELGQPPLPSLQTTLEEKSAEYLKALRLQAEAANATSGTKRAGDDLGSEGQPAKRPRGRPKGSKNSKTKTKPSSTPAPTANAAASS
;
A
#
# COMPACT_ATOMS: atom_id res chain seq x y z
N MET A 1 -35.58 -15.20 6.10
CA MET A 1 -36.80 -15.83 6.61
C MET A 1 -37.49 -14.82 7.53
N ALA A 2 -38.66 -14.36 7.12
CA ALA A 2 -39.38 -13.26 7.76
C ALA A 2 -40.50 -13.84 8.64
N SER A 3 -40.49 -13.52 9.94
CA SER A 3 -41.53 -13.92 10.89
C SER A 3 -42.44 -12.74 11.22
N THR A 4 -43.62 -12.78 10.62
CA THR A 4 -44.95 -12.61 11.22
C THR A 4 -45.07 -11.80 12.53
N SER A 5 -45.60 -10.57 12.43
CA SER A 5 -46.26 -9.86 13.52
C SER A 5 -47.76 -10.20 13.53
N ALA A 6 -48.18 -11.02 14.49
CA ALA A 6 -49.59 -11.32 14.74
C ALA A 6 -50.20 -10.25 15.67
N GLY A 7 -51.30 -9.65 15.20
CA GLY A 7 -52.13 -8.73 15.98
C GLY A 7 -52.83 -9.46 17.13
N SER A 8 -52.89 -8.81 18.29
CA SER A 8 -53.65 -9.29 19.45
C SER A 8 -54.91 -8.45 19.62
N SER A 9 -56.02 -9.16 19.66
CA SER A 9 -57.41 -8.72 19.68
C SER A 9 -57.83 -8.06 21.00
N ALA A 10 -58.48 -6.91 20.91
CA ALA A 10 -59.21 -6.30 22.02
C ALA A 10 -60.51 -7.07 22.31
N GLN A 11 -60.68 -7.51 23.56
CA GLN A 11 -61.90 -8.13 24.06
C GLN A 11 -62.54 -7.18 25.08
N PRO A 12 -63.75 -6.64 24.83
CA PRO A 12 -64.50 -5.91 25.84
C PRO A 12 -65.23 -6.90 26.76
N SER A 13 -64.77 -7.03 28.00
CA SER A 13 -65.49 -7.76 29.04
C SER A 13 -66.67 -6.93 29.53
N ALA A 14 -67.87 -7.47 29.32
CA ALA A 14 -69.14 -6.93 29.79
C ALA A 14 -69.18 -6.83 31.32
N SER A 15 -69.57 -5.65 31.82
CA SER A 15 -69.83 -5.39 33.23
C SER A 15 -71.17 -6.00 33.64
N SER A 16 -71.14 -7.03 34.48
CA SER A 16 -72.31 -7.54 35.18
C SER A 16 -72.68 -6.58 36.31
N ALA A 17 -73.70 -5.75 36.07
CA ALA A 17 -74.34 -4.92 37.09
C ALA A 17 -75.02 -5.83 38.13
N THR A 18 -74.41 -5.95 39.31
CA THR A 18 -75.04 -6.60 40.47
C THR A 18 -75.71 -5.52 41.33
N ALA A 19 -76.98 -5.75 41.63
CA ALA A 19 -77.87 -4.84 42.34
C ALA A 19 -77.32 -4.45 43.73
N ALA A 20 -77.44 -3.16 44.06
CA ALA A 20 -77.11 -2.61 45.36
C ALA A 20 -78.21 -2.95 46.39
N PRO A 21 -77.86 -3.47 47.58
CA PRO A 21 -78.80 -3.49 48.70
C PRO A 21 -78.80 -2.13 49.41
N THR A 22 -79.91 -1.40 49.30
CA THR A 22 -80.21 -0.22 50.13
C THR A 22 -80.71 -0.68 51.50
N GLY A 23 -79.79 -0.88 52.43
CA GLY A 23 -80.06 -1.04 53.85
C GLY A 23 -78.98 -0.31 54.67
N PRO A 24 -79.27 0.18 55.90
CA PRO A 24 -78.26 0.81 56.73
C PRO A 24 -77.18 -0.21 57.07
N LEU A 25 -76.02 -0.07 56.43
CA LEU A 25 -74.85 -0.92 56.60
C LEU A 25 -74.21 -0.57 57.96
N LEU A 26 -74.78 -1.07 59.04
CA LEU A 26 -74.12 -1.13 60.34
C LEU A 26 -72.89 -2.02 60.17
N ALA A 27 -71.72 -1.38 60.03
CA ALA A 27 -70.42 -2.02 59.88
C ALA A 27 -70.03 -2.72 61.19
N GLN A 28 -70.61 -3.90 61.42
CA GLN A 28 -70.11 -4.85 62.40
C GLN A 28 -69.04 -5.70 61.71
N GLY A 29 -67.84 -5.12 61.55
CA GLY A 29 -66.70 -5.78 60.91
C GLY A 29 -65.45 -4.91 60.87
N ASP A 30 -64.30 -5.53 61.11
CA ASP A 30 -62.93 -5.01 61.29
C ASP A 30 -62.36 -4.15 60.13
N TRP A 31 -63.04 -3.08 59.71
CA TRP A 31 -62.60 -2.19 58.61
C TRP A 31 -61.21 -1.56 58.84
N THR A 32 -60.89 -1.26 60.10
CA THR A 32 -59.57 -0.76 60.51
C THR A 32 -58.47 -1.77 60.23
N LYS A 33 -58.71 -3.08 60.43
CA LYS A 33 -57.71 -4.12 60.10
C LYS A 33 -57.52 -4.24 58.59
N SER A 34 -58.59 -4.17 57.81
CA SER A 34 -58.51 -4.17 56.34
C SER A 34 -57.76 -2.96 55.80
N LEU A 35 -57.95 -1.77 56.38
CA LEU A 35 -57.23 -0.57 55.98
C LEU A 35 -55.74 -0.66 56.31
N ILE A 36 -55.39 -1.14 57.51
CA ILE A 36 -54.00 -1.38 57.91
C ILE A 36 -53.35 -2.44 57.01
N GLN A 37 -54.06 -3.51 56.68
CA GLN A 37 -53.57 -4.56 55.79
C GLN A 37 -53.37 -4.04 54.37
N LEU A 38 -54.28 -3.20 53.87
CA LEU A 38 -54.14 -2.54 52.57
C LEU A 38 -52.94 -1.60 52.55
N ALA A 39 -52.73 -0.80 53.59
CA ALA A 39 -51.56 0.08 53.73
C ALA A 39 -50.25 -0.73 53.72
N LYS A 40 -50.17 -1.81 54.50
CA LYS A 40 -49.01 -2.73 54.48
C LYS A 40 -48.78 -3.36 53.11
N THR A 41 -49.85 -3.77 52.44
CA THR A 41 -49.77 -4.36 51.10
C THR A 41 -49.32 -3.33 50.06
N ALA A 42 -49.75 -2.07 50.19
CA ALA A 42 -49.32 -0.97 49.33
C ALA A 42 -47.83 -0.66 49.53
N GLU A 43 -47.35 -0.60 50.78
CA GLU A 43 -45.92 -0.44 51.09
C GLU A 43 -45.09 -1.60 50.51
N LEU A 44 -45.49 -2.85 50.76
CA LEU A 44 -44.83 -4.04 50.20
C LEU A 44 -44.78 -4.00 48.68
N LYS A 45 -45.88 -3.62 48.03
CA LYS A 45 -45.95 -3.49 46.57
C LYS A 45 -45.03 -2.40 46.05
N TRP A 46 -44.92 -1.28 46.75
CA TRP A 46 -44.00 -0.21 46.39
C TRP A 46 -42.54 -0.65 46.51
N VAL A 47 -42.18 -1.30 47.62
CA VAL A 47 -40.82 -1.87 47.81
C VAL A 47 -40.51 -2.90 46.73
N HIS A 48 -41.46 -3.78 46.42
CA HIS A 48 -41.27 -4.79 45.37
C HIS A 48 -41.08 -4.15 43.99
N ALA A 49 -41.93 -3.18 43.63
CA ALA A 49 -41.81 -2.47 42.35
C ALA A 49 -40.49 -1.68 42.26
N HIS A 50 -40.04 -1.09 43.37
CA HIS A 50 -38.77 -0.39 43.43
C HIS A 50 -37.58 -1.36 43.25
N LEU A 51 -37.60 -2.48 43.97
CA LEU A 51 -36.57 -3.51 43.87
C LEU A 51 -36.51 -4.13 42.47
N ASP A 52 -37.66 -4.39 41.85
CA ASP A 52 -37.75 -4.92 40.48
C ASP A 52 -37.22 -3.92 39.45
N ARG A 53 -37.52 -2.62 39.62
CA ARG A 53 -36.95 -1.56 38.78
C ARG A 53 -35.43 -1.49 38.90
N ASP A 54 -34.90 -1.58 40.11
CA ASP A 54 -33.45 -1.53 40.31
C ASP A 54 -32.77 -2.79 39.75
N HIS A 55 -33.37 -3.97 39.93
CA HIS A 55 -32.90 -5.21 39.33
C HIS A 55 -32.89 -5.17 37.80
N THR A 56 -33.97 -4.68 37.18
CA THR A 56 -34.07 -4.52 35.72
C THR A 56 -33.06 -3.50 35.19
N LEU A 57 -32.83 -2.39 35.90
CA LEU A 57 -31.79 -1.41 35.56
C LEU A 57 -30.39 -2.04 35.60
N HIS A 58 -30.06 -2.78 36.66
CA HIS A 58 -28.78 -3.47 36.77
C HIS A 58 -28.59 -4.50 35.65
N THR A 59 -29.65 -5.24 35.32
CA THR A 59 -29.65 -6.19 34.20
C THR A 59 -29.37 -5.48 32.88
N ALA A 60 -30.03 -4.33 32.62
CA ALA A 60 -29.80 -3.53 31.42
C ALA A 60 -28.35 -3.01 31.34
N HIS A 61 -27.77 -2.57 32.46
CA HIS A 61 -26.37 -2.15 32.51
C HIS A 61 -25.40 -3.29 32.21
N ILE A 62 -25.65 -4.49 32.75
CA ILE A 62 -24.83 -5.69 32.48
C ILE A 62 -24.89 -6.04 30.99
N LEU A 63 -26.08 -6.09 30.40
CA LEU A 63 -26.26 -6.39 28.97
C LEU A 63 -25.57 -5.35 28.06
N SER A 64 -25.69 -4.07 28.40
CA SER A 64 -25.00 -2.99 27.67
C SER A 64 -23.48 -3.11 27.77
N ALA A 65 -22.95 -3.41 28.96
CA ALA A 65 -21.52 -3.64 29.16
C ALA A 65 -21.02 -4.85 28.37
N HIS A 66 -21.81 -5.93 28.30
CA HIS A 66 -21.49 -7.11 27.48
C HIS A 66 -21.42 -6.77 25.98
N ALA A 67 -22.43 -6.05 25.45
CA ALA A 67 -22.41 -5.64 24.05
C ALA A 67 -21.19 -4.76 23.71
N ALA A 68 -20.82 -3.84 24.61
CA ALA A 68 -19.63 -3.01 24.46
C ALA A 68 -18.33 -3.83 24.52
N LEU A 69 -18.27 -4.85 25.38
CA LEU A 69 -17.13 -5.76 25.49
C LEU A 69 -16.96 -6.59 24.22
N GLU A 70 -18.04 -7.14 23.66
CA GLU A 70 -18.02 -7.88 22.40
C GLU A 70 -17.56 -7.02 21.22
N GLN A 71 -18.08 -5.79 21.12
CA GLN A 71 -17.66 -4.84 20.10
C GLN A 71 -16.15 -4.52 20.20
N LYS A 72 -15.65 -4.29 21.41
CA LYS A 72 -14.21 -4.05 21.64
C LYS A 72 -13.36 -5.27 21.32
N ASN A 73 -13.80 -6.47 21.69
CA ASN A 73 -13.08 -7.70 21.37
C ASN A 73 -12.99 -7.94 19.86
N LYS A 74 -14.07 -7.68 19.11
CA LYS A 74 -14.05 -7.72 17.65
C LYS A 74 -13.06 -6.70 17.08
N ALA A 75 -13.12 -5.45 17.53
CA ALA A 75 -12.18 -4.42 17.09
C ALA A 75 -10.71 -4.79 17.39
N ILE A 76 -10.44 -5.44 18.52
CA ILE A 76 -9.10 -5.95 18.85
C ILE A 76 -8.66 -7.05 17.87
N GLN A 77 -9.56 -7.95 17.47
CA GLN A 77 -9.26 -8.99 16.47
C GLN A 77 -8.96 -8.35 15.11
N ASP A 78 -9.80 -7.44 14.64
CA ASP A 78 -9.61 -6.73 13.37
C ASP A 78 -8.25 -6.00 13.34
N LEU A 79 -7.88 -5.33 14.44
CA LEU A 79 -6.57 -4.65 14.55
C LEU A 79 -5.39 -5.63 14.56
N LYS A 80 -5.52 -6.81 15.17
CA LYS A 80 -4.48 -7.85 15.14
C LYS A 80 -4.27 -8.37 13.72
N GLU A 81 -5.33 -8.59 12.97
CA GLU A 81 -5.25 -9.04 11.57
C GLU A 81 -4.62 -7.98 10.68
N GLN A 82 -5.02 -6.71 10.81
CA GLN A 82 -4.41 -5.60 10.08
C GLN A 82 -2.91 -5.48 10.40
N LYS A 83 -2.52 -5.59 11.67
CA LYS A 83 -1.11 -5.59 12.07
C LYS A 83 -0.34 -6.74 11.43
N ASN A 84 -0.91 -7.95 11.42
CA ASN A 84 -0.27 -9.11 10.81
C ASN A 84 -0.07 -8.94 9.29
N LYS A 85 -1.05 -8.33 8.60
CA LYS A 85 -0.94 -7.99 7.19
C LYS A 85 0.16 -6.96 6.91
N LEU A 86 0.26 -5.93 7.74
CA LEU A 86 1.32 -4.92 7.60
C LEU A 86 2.71 -5.51 7.89
N GLU A 87 2.83 -6.43 8.86
CA GLU A 87 4.10 -7.09 9.15
C GLU A 87 4.53 -8.00 7.99
N SER A 88 3.60 -8.72 7.36
CA SER A 88 3.93 -9.56 6.20
C SER A 88 4.33 -8.72 4.97
N GLU A 89 3.67 -7.58 4.73
CA GLU A 89 4.08 -6.64 3.70
C GLU A 89 5.45 -6.02 3.99
N ARG A 90 5.70 -5.64 5.25
CA ARG A 90 7.02 -5.16 5.70
C ARG A 90 8.10 -6.20 5.41
N GLN A 91 7.87 -7.46 5.78
CA GLN A 91 8.82 -8.53 5.52
C GLN A 91 9.05 -8.75 4.01
N ARG A 92 7.98 -8.72 3.21
CA ARG A 92 8.09 -8.82 1.74
C ARG A 92 8.96 -7.70 1.17
N LEU A 93 8.72 -6.46 1.59
CA LEU A 93 9.49 -5.30 1.11
C LEU A 93 10.96 -5.36 1.55
N LEU A 94 11.24 -5.83 2.76
CA LEU A 94 12.62 -6.05 3.23
C LEU A 94 13.34 -7.11 2.37
N ASN A 95 12.64 -8.19 2.01
CA ASN A 95 13.20 -9.21 1.11
C ASN A 95 13.49 -8.63 -0.27
N CYS A 96 12.55 -7.87 -0.87
CA CYS A 96 12.78 -7.21 -2.15
C CYS A 96 13.95 -6.21 -2.10
N LEU A 97 14.10 -5.45 -1.01
CA LEU A 97 15.22 -4.53 -0.85
C LEU A 97 16.55 -5.27 -0.79
N ARG A 98 16.59 -6.43 -0.11
CA ARG A 98 17.76 -7.30 -0.09
C ARG A 98 18.13 -7.78 -1.50
N GLU A 99 17.16 -8.28 -2.26
CA GLU A 99 17.36 -8.73 -3.64
C GLU A 99 17.92 -7.62 -4.54
N VAL A 100 17.34 -6.40 -4.46
CA VAL A 100 17.84 -5.25 -5.23
C VAL A 100 19.28 -4.89 -4.87
N ASN A 101 19.63 -4.95 -3.59
CA ASN A 101 21.01 -4.71 -3.17
C ASN A 101 21.97 -5.80 -3.69
N GLU A 102 21.57 -7.07 -3.62
CA GLU A 102 22.37 -8.18 -4.18
C GLU A 102 22.57 -8.03 -5.69
N ASP A 103 21.54 -7.62 -6.43
CA ASP A 103 21.63 -7.42 -7.88
C ASP A 103 22.45 -6.18 -8.26
N ARG A 104 22.39 -5.11 -7.45
CA ARG A 104 23.31 -3.97 -7.59
C ARG A 104 24.75 -4.42 -7.40
N ASP A 105 25.04 -5.16 -6.34
CA ASP A 105 26.42 -5.62 -6.07
C ASP A 105 26.93 -6.53 -7.20
N LYS A 106 26.07 -7.39 -7.78
CA LYS A 106 26.40 -8.17 -8.99
C LYS A 106 26.69 -7.27 -10.19
N ALA A 107 25.86 -6.25 -10.42
CA ALA A 107 26.05 -5.31 -11.53
C ALA A 107 27.37 -4.52 -11.37
N ASP A 108 27.70 -4.08 -10.16
CA ASP A 108 28.96 -3.37 -9.87
C ASP A 108 30.18 -4.27 -10.15
N ILE A 109 30.13 -5.55 -9.80
CA ILE A 109 31.19 -6.52 -10.11
C ILE A 109 31.31 -6.73 -11.64
N GLN A 110 30.19 -6.86 -12.34
CA GLN A 110 30.17 -7.01 -13.80
C GLN A 110 30.71 -5.76 -14.49
N GLU A 111 30.33 -4.56 -14.02
CA GLU A 111 30.84 -3.29 -14.52
C GLU A 111 32.35 -3.19 -14.32
N ALA A 112 32.85 -3.50 -13.13
CA ALA A 112 34.29 -3.49 -12.85
C ALA A 112 35.06 -4.46 -13.75
N THR A 113 34.49 -5.65 -13.99
CA THR A 113 35.07 -6.66 -14.90
C THR A 113 35.13 -6.15 -16.33
N LEU A 114 34.01 -5.63 -16.85
CA LEU A 114 33.95 -5.08 -18.21
C LEU A 114 34.87 -3.87 -18.38
N ASN A 115 34.97 -2.98 -17.39
CA ASN A 115 35.89 -1.84 -17.43
C ASN A 115 37.35 -2.27 -17.49
N LYS A 116 37.71 -3.34 -16.77
CA LYS A 116 39.05 -3.94 -16.85
C LYS A 116 39.30 -4.51 -18.24
N GLU A 117 38.37 -5.30 -18.78
CA GLU A 117 38.48 -5.88 -20.13
C GLU A 117 38.57 -4.81 -21.23
N VAL A 118 37.78 -3.74 -21.14
CA VAL A 118 37.85 -2.60 -22.05
C VAL A 118 39.23 -1.95 -21.99
N SER A 119 39.76 -1.73 -20.79
CA SER A 119 41.09 -1.15 -20.60
C SER A 119 42.20 -2.04 -21.18
N GLU A 120 42.10 -3.35 -20.97
CA GLU A 120 43.02 -4.34 -21.53
C GLU A 120 42.96 -4.37 -23.07
N LEU A 121 41.76 -4.36 -23.65
CA LEU A 121 41.57 -4.33 -25.09
C LEU A 121 42.08 -3.02 -25.71
N GLN A 122 41.81 -1.88 -25.09
CA GLN A 122 42.35 -0.59 -25.52
C GLN A 122 43.88 -0.60 -25.50
N HIS A 123 44.48 -1.12 -24.44
CA HIS A 123 45.93 -1.25 -24.35
C HIS A 123 46.49 -2.17 -25.43
N LYS A 124 45.86 -3.32 -25.67
CA LYS A 124 46.25 -4.27 -26.72
C LYS A 124 46.13 -3.67 -28.12
N ILE A 125 45.03 -2.98 -28.41
CA ILE A 125 44.83 -2.28 -29.68
C ILE A 125 45.94 -1.26 -29.88
N LYS A 126 46.21 -0.42 -28.87
CA LYS A 126 47.28 0.57 -28.91
C LYS A 126 48.64 -0.06 -29.19
N SER A 127 48.99 -1.11 -28.45
CA SER A 127 50.26 -1.83 -28.61
C SER A 127 50.43 -2.40 -30.02
N ILE A 128 49.39 -3.01 -30.59
CA ILE A 128 49.45 -3.59 -31.95
C ILE A 128 49.51 -2.47 -32.99
N SER A 129 48.72 -1.40 -32.83
CA SER A 129 48.66 -0.30 -33.78
C SER A 129 49.96 0.50 -33.85
N GLU A 130 50.63 0.71 -32.71
CA GLU A 130 51.86 1.50 -32.62
C GLU A 130 53.13 0.67 -32.89
N GLY A 131 53.08 -0.65 -32.66
CA GLY A 131 54.19 -1.57 -32.89
C GLY A 131 54.14 -2.22 -34.27
N ASP A 132 53.77 -3.50 -34.29
CA ASP A 132 53.91 -4.38 -35.46
C ASP A 132 53.12 -3.89 -36.69
N TYR A 133 51.91 -3.35 -36.49
CA TYR A 133 51.09 -2.88 -37.60
C TYR A 133 51.71 -1.64 -38.27
N ALA A 134 52.22 -0.67 -37.50
CA ALA A 134 52.84 0.52 -38.05
C ALA A 134 54.12 0.19 -38.82
N ALA A 135 54.96 -0.70 -38.27
CA ALA A 135 56.16 -1.19 -38.95
C ALA A 135 55.81 -1.88 -40.28
N ALA A 136 54.88 -2.84 -40.24
CA ALA A 136 54.44 -3.56 -41.44
C ALA A 136 53.79 -2.63 -42.48
N LYS A 137 53.00 -1.64 -42.05
CA LYS A 137 52.40 -0.65 -42.96
C LYS A 137 53.48 0.17 -43.67
N ASN A 138 54.48 0.65 -42.93
CA ASN A 138 55.57 1.43 -43.51
C ASN A 138 56.37 0.62 -44.54
N ASP A 139 56.64 -0.66 -44.27
CA ASP A 139 57.32 -1.55 -45.20
C ASP A 139 56.50 -1.79 -46.47
N VAL A 140 55.19 -2.03 -46.34
CA VAL A 140 54.29 -2.19 -47.50
C VAL A 140 54.17 -0.90 -48.31
N ASP A 141 54.05 0.24 -47.66
CA ASP A 141 53.98 1.54 -48.33
C ASP A 141 55.29 1.85 -49.08
N ARG A 142 56.45 1.48 -48.53
CA ARG A 142 57.74 1.59 -49.22
C ARG A 142 57.78 0.72 -50.48
N LEU A 143 57.38 -0.54 -50.38
CA LEU A 143 57.30 -1.45 -51.53
C LEU A 143 56.32 -0.95 -52.59
N ARG A 144 55.16 -0.43 -52.18
CA ARG A 144 54.18 0.17 -53.11
C ARG A 144 54.75 1.38 -53.83
N GLN A 145 55.50 2.22 -53.12
CA GLN A 145 56.17 3.36 -53.71
C GLN A 145 57.22 2.94 -54.75
N GLU A 146 57.99 1.88 -54.48
CA GLU A 146 58.94 1.27 -55.43
C GLU A 146 58.24 0.70 -56.68
N LEU A 147 57.02 0.18 -56.53
CA LEU A 147 56.17 -0.30 -57.65
C LEU A 147 55.31 0.79 -58.33
N GLY A 148 55.37 2.04 -57.87
CA GLY A 148 54.55 3.15 -58.40
C GLY A 148 53.07 3.10 -58.03
N GLN A 149 52.70 2.37 -56.97
CA GLN A 149 51.33 2.27 -56.45
C GLN A 149 51.09 3.28 -55.31
N PRO A 150 49.84 3.75 -55.13
CA PRO A 150 49.50 4.62 -54.01
C PRO A 150 49.56 3.89 -52.65
N PRO A 151 49.86 4.62 -51.55
CA PRO A 151 49.96 4.05 -50.22
C PRO A 151 48.62 3.50 -49.73
N LEU A 152 48.69 2.57 -48.78
CA LEU A 152 47.50 1.95 -48.20
C LEU A 152 46.63 2.97 -47.42
N PRO A 153 45.30 2.76 -47.40
CA PRO A 153 44.40 3.56 -46.58
C PRO A 153 44.75 3.44 -45.08
N SER A 154 44.39 4.47 -44.31
CA SER A 154 44.71 4.49 -42.88
C SER A 154 43.91 3.42 -42.11
N LEU A 155 44.52 2.86 -41.06
CA LEU A 155 43.84 1.92 -40.14
C LEU A 155 42.51 2.48 -39.64
N GLN A 156 42.47 3.79 -39.37
CA GLN A 156 41.30 4.49 -38.86
C GLN A 156 40.14 4.47 -39.87
N THR A 157 40.42 4.70 -41.15
CA THR A 157 39.43 4.62 -42.23
C THR A 157 38.83 3.21 -42.32
N THR A 158 39.67 2.17 -42.25
CA THR A 158 39.20 0.78 -42.28
C THR A 158 38.39 0.40 -41.03
N LEU A 159 38.75 0.93 -39.86
CA LEU A 159 37.99 0.74 -38.62
C LEU A 159 36.61 1.41 -38.68
N GLU A 160 36.54 2.63 -39.21
CA GLU A 160 35.28 3.37 -39.37
C GLU A 160 34.33 2.64 -40.31
N GLU A 161 34.82 2.14 -41.45
CA GLU A 161 34.04 1.33 -42.39
C GLU A 161 33.49 0.06 -41.72
N LYS A 162 34.34 -0.67 -40.98
CA LYS A 162 33.94 -1.88 -40.24
C LYS A 162 32.94 -1.58 -39.13
N SER A 163 33.10 -0.46 -38.44
CA SER A 163 32.16 -0.03 -37.39
C SER A 163 30.78 0.30 -37.97
N ALA A 164 30.75 0.95 -39.15
CA ALA A 164 29.52 1.24 -39.86
C ALA A 164 28.83 -0.05 -40.36
N GLU A 165 29.61 -1.02 -40.87
CA GLU A 165 29.12 -2.36 -41.23
C GLU A 165 28.51 -3.08 -40.01
N TYR A 166 29.19 -3.08 -38.86
CA TYR A 166 28.70 -3.73 -37.64
C TYR A 166 27.41 -3.09 -37.14
N LEU A 167 27.33 -1.76 -37.07
CA LEU A 167 26.12 -1.05 -36.68
C LEU A 167 24.96 -1.28 -37.66
N LYS A 168 25.26 -1.46 -38.94
CA LYS A 168 24.26 -1.84 -39.95
C LYS A 168 23.75 -3.27 -39.72
N ALA A 169 24.65 -4.22 -39.43
CA ALA A 169 24.30 -5.59 -39.11
C ALA A 169 23.45 -5.68 -37.83
N LEU A 170 23.80 -4.92 -36.79
CA LEU A 170 23.05 -4.87 -35.54
C LEU A 170 21.62 -4.34 -35.74
N ARG A 171 21.45 -3.29 -36.57
CA ARG A 171 20.11 -2.79 -36.94
C ARG A 171 19.29 -3.85 -37.65
N LEU A 172 19.88 -4.57 -38.61
CA LEU A 172 19.19 -5.61 -39.37
C LEU A 172 18.83 -6.81 -38.48
N GLN A 173 19.67 -7.15 -37.49
CA GLN A 173 19.38 -8.17 -36.50
C GLN A 173 18.26 -7.75 -35.54
N ALA A 174 18.23 -6.48 -35.13
CA ALA A 174 17.14 -5.93 -34.31
C ALA A 174 15.80 -5.93 -35.07
N GLU A 175 15.81 -5.60 -36.37
CA GLU A 175 14.63 -5.71 -37.24
C GLU A 175 14.16 -7.16 -37.39
N ALA A 176 15.08 -8.13 -37.56
CA ALA A 176 14.73 -9.55 -37.64
C ALA A 176 14.16 -10.12 -36.32
N ALA A 177 14.68 -9.68 -35.18
CA ALA A 177 14.16 -10.06 -33.86
C ALA A 177 12.76 -9.47 -33.60
N ASN A 178 12.51 -8.26 -34.08
CA ASN A 178 11.21 -7.59 -33.96
C ASN A 178 10.16 -8.17 -34.92
N ALA A 179 10.56 -8.63 -36.12
CA ALA A 179 9.68 -9.32 -37.06
C ALA A 179 9.25 -10.71 -36.56
N THR A 180 10.08 -11.39 -35.77
CA THR A 180 9.80 -12.75 -35.26
C THR A 180 8.91 -12.75 -34.00
N SER A 181 8.84 -11.64 -33.27
CA SER A 181 8.03 -11.48 -32.05
C SER A 181 6.62 -10.90 -32.29
N GLY A 182 6.27 -10.64 -33.56
CA GLY A 182 5.01 -9.99 -33.94
C GLY A 182 3.75 -10.86 -34.08
N THR A 183 3.76 -12.16 -33.78
CA THR A 183 2.62 -13.04 -34.15
C THR A 183 1.92 -13.82 -33.03
N LYS A 184 2.42 -13.96 -31.79
CA LYS A 184 1.62 -14.67 -30.74
C LYS A 184 1.87 -14.17 -29.30
N ARG A 185 0.99 -13.29 -28.82
CA ARG A 185 0.38 -13.39 -27.48
C ARG A 185 -1.13 -13.25 -27.70
N ALA A 186 -1.81 -14.37 -27.87
CA ALA A 186 -2.54 -15.03 -26.78
C ALA A 186 -3.61 -14.07 -26.23
N GLY A 187 -4.78 -14.15 -26.85
CA GLY A 187 -6.01 -13.73 -26.20
C GLY A 187 -6.23 -14.61 -24.99
N ASP A 188 -6.31 -13.98 -23.83
CA ASP A 188 -6.99 -14.51 -22.68
C ASP A 188 -8.38 -13.86 -22.67
N ASP A 189 -9.36 -14.72 -22.84
CA ASP A 189 -10.78 -14.47 -22.99
C ASP A 189 -11.41 -14.37 -21.60
N LEU A 190 -11.48 -13.17 -21.00
CA LEU A 190 -12.42 -12.84 -19.93
C LEU A 190 -12.52 -11.31 -19.79
N GLY A 191 -13.53 -10.69 -20.42
CA GLY A 191 -13.86 -9.28 -20.14
C GLY A 191 -14.59 -8.53 -21.25
N SER A 192 -15.70 -9.07 -21.76
CA SER A 192 -16.65 -8.28 -22.55
C SER A 192 -17.65 -7.60 -21.62
N GLU A 193 -17.51 -6.29 -21.39
CA GLU A 193 -18.58 -5.30 -21.69
C GLU A 193 -18.14 -3.86 -21.37
N GLY A 194 -18.19 -3.00 -22.40
CA GLY A 194 -18.67 -1.63 -22.26
C GLY A 194 -17.66 -0.49 -22.06
N GLN A 195 -17.17 0.07 -23.18
CA GLN A 195 -17.26 1.51 -23.57
C GLN A 195 -15.98 2.21 -24.09
N PRO A 196 -16.13 3.20 -25.01
CA PRO A 196 -15.21 3.40 -26.12
C PRO A 196 -14.20 4.54 -25.97
N ALA A 197 -13.14 4.43 -26.78
CA ALA A 197 -11.96 5.26 -26.93
C ALA A 197 -12.18 6.74 -27.34
N LYS A 198 -11.15 7.59 -27.07
CA LYS A 198 -10.61 8.78 -27.81
C LYS A 198 -10.16 9.88 -26.81
N ARG A 199 -8.94 10.47 -26.75
CA ARG A 199 -7.72 10.57 -27.58
C ARG A 199 -6.52 11.01 -26.68
N PRO A 200 -5.26 10.83 -27.14
CA PRO A 200 -4.05 11.33 -26.50
C PRO A 200 -3.65 12.71 -27.07
N ARG A 201 -3.20 13.67 -26.24
CA ARG A 201 -2.40 14.83 -26.67
C ARG A 201 -1.53 15.39 -25.54
N GLY A 202 -0.22 15.19 -25.67
CA GLY A 202 0.84 16.17 -25.39
C GLY A 202 0.88 16.90 -24.04
N ARG A 203 1.90 16.56 -23.24
CA ARG A 203 2.71 17.55 -22.50
C ARG A 203 3.16 18.67 -23.46
N PRO A 204 3.68 19.85 -23.03
CA PRO A 204 3.86 20.40 -21.68
C PRO A 204 3.50 21.91 -21.56
N LYS A 205 3.51 22.51 -20.36
CA LYS A 205 4.11 23.84 -20.10
C LYS A 205 4.02 24.27 -18.63
N GLY A 206 5.19 24.57 -18.05
CA GLY A 206 5.35 25.76 -17.22
C GLY A 206 5.06 25.66 -15.73
N SER A 207 6.13 25.45 -14.97
CA SER A 207 6.59 26.32 -13.87
C SER A 207 5.57 27.27 -13.22
N LYS A 208 5.31 27.05 -11.93
CA LYS A 208 5.12 28.14 -10.97
C LYS A 208 5.93 27.87 -9.71
N ASN A 209 7.08 28.52 -9.64
CA ASN A 209 7.82 28.73 -8.40
C ASN A 209 7.05 29.67 -7.45
N SER A 210 7.33 29.46 -6.16
CA SER A 210 7.42 30.45 -5.08
C SER A 210 6.13 31.02 -4.49
N LYS A 211 5.92 30.71 -3.21
CA LYS A 211 6.06 31.71 -2.14
C LYS A 211 6.56 31.08 -0.85
N THR A 212 7.80 31.41 -0.55
CA THR A 212 8.46 31.43 0.77
C THR A 212 7.59 32.07 1.84
N LYS A 213 7.50 31.44 3.02
CA LYS A 213 7.14 32.10 4.27
C LYS A 213 8.24 31.88 5.30
N THR A 214 9.17 32.82 5.31
CA THR A 214 10.08 33.08 6.43
C THR A 214 9.29 33.74 7.57
N LYS A 215 9.52 33.30 8.82
CA LYS A 215 9.48 34.20 9.97
C LYS A 215 10.65 33.88 10.93
N PRO A 216 11.39 34.89 11.40
CA PRO A 216 12.61 34.74 12.19
C PRO A 216 12.39 34.94 13.71
N SER A 217 13.24 34.33 14.53
CA SER A 217 13.66 34.69 15.91
C SER A 217 14.25 33.40 16.53
N SER A 218 15.44 33.28 17.14
CA SER A 218 16.38 34.18 17.83
C SER A 218 17.66 33.35 18.08
N THR A 219 18.87 33.71 17.63
CA THR A 219 20.00 34.38 18.37
C THR A 219 20.60 33.59 19.58
N PRO A 220 21.87 33.81 19.99
CA PRO A 220 23.00 32.88 19.79
C PRO A 220 23.77 32.49 21.08
N ALA A 221 24.71 31.54 21.01
CA ALA A 221 25.93 31.54 21.83
C ALA A 221 26.95 30.47 21.37
N PRO A 222 28.22 30.84 21.14
CA PRO A 222 29.34 29.91 21.03
C PRO A 222 30.09 29.82 22.37
N THR A 223 30.37 28.60 22.85
CA THR A 223 31.41 28.39 23.87
C THR A 223 32.59 27.69 23.24
N ALA A 224 33.56 28.50 22.84
CA ALA A 224 34.94 28.07 22.71
C ALA A 224 35.50 27.85 24.12
N ASN A 225 36.12 26.70 24.37
CA ASN A 225 37.00 26.52 25.50
C ASN A 225 38.37 26.12 24.95
N ALA A 226 39.39 26.89 25.32
CA ALA A 226 40.78 26.74 24.92
C ALA A 226 41.66 26.55 26.16
N ALA A 227 42.78 25.84 25.99
CA ALA A 227 43.94 25.68 26.88
C ALA A 227 43.71 24.83 28.15
N ALA A 228 44.66 24.05 28.71
CA ALA A 228 46.12 24.02 28.67
C ALA A 228 46.57 22.58 29.07
N SER A 229 47.53 21.92 28.40
CA SER A 229 48.93 21.74 28.83
C SER A 229 49.21 21.73 30.33
N SER A 230 49.55 20.56 30.89
CA SER A 230 50.72 20.25 31.76
C SER A 230 50.64 18.79 32.21
#